data_AF-A0A0N4UL97-F1
#
_entry.id   AF-A0A0N4UL97-F1
#
_cell.length_a   1.000
_cell.length_b   1.000
_cell.length_c   1.000
_cell.angle_alpha   90.00
_cell.angle_beta   90.00
_cell.angle_gamma   90.00
#
_symmetry.space_group_name_H-M   'P 1'
#
loop_
_entity.id
_entity.type
_entity.pdbx_description
1 polymer ?
#
loop_
_entity_poly.entity_id
_entity_poly.type
_entity_poly.pdbx_seq_one_letter_code
_entity_poly.pdbx_strand_id
1 'polypeptide(L)'
;MFGLLIVCYLLCVAESADLSVDIVECKNAGPVFKPEPPPSACKNKDEALCVAVFNPLGSDAANNANPAMTYKVNANCENATLKANALALCPSSCALCCMAPEFSCNNAVGANCAPFTVSPDLCTNSQTAAAALANCPKACGLCNRPGAGGRCPNAVTNCATLLPLLTCTNAYMQQNCMETCRITTCL
;
A
#
# COMPACT_ATOMS: atom_id res chain seq x y z
N MET A 1 -10.19 20.17 32.00
CA MET A 1 -8.92 20.54 31.34
C MET A 1 -8.67 19.76 30.04
N PHE A 2 -9.05 18.48 29.93
CA PHE A 2 -8.89 17.71 28.66
C PHE A 2 -9.73 18.22 27.48
N GLY A 3 -10.94 18.73 27.71
CA GLY A 3 -11.81 19.23 26.63
C GLY A 3 -11.22 20.42 25.85
N LEU A 4 -10.45 21.28 26.52
CA LEU A 4 -9.85 22.46 25.88
C LEU A 4 -8.67 22.09 24.96
N LEU A 5 -7.93 21.02 25.30
CA LEU A 5 -6.83 20.52 24.46
C LEU A 5 -7.35 19.86 23.17
N ILE A 6 -8.48 19.14 23.23
CA ILE A 6 -9.10 18.52 22.05
C ILE A 6 -9.64 19.60 21.11
N VAL A 7 -10.29 20.64 21.66
CA VAL A 7 -10.79 21.77 20.86
C VAL A 7 -9.63 22.58 20.27
N CYS A 8 -8.55 22.84 21.01
CA CYS A 8 -7.36 23.51 20.47
C CYS A 8 -6.68 22.68 19.37
N TYR A 9 -6.59 21.35 19.50
CA TYR A 9 -6.05 20.50 18.43
C TYR A 9 -6.92 20.58 17.17
N LEU A 10 -8.25 20.52 17.31
CA LEU A 10 -9.17 20.65 16.18
C LEU A 10 -9.15 22.05 15.54
N LEU A 11 -8.96 23.12 16.32
CA LEU A 11 -8.85 24.49 15.82
C LEU A 11 -7.50 24.77 15.14
N CYS A 12 -6.38 24.25 15.68
CA CYS A 12 -5.08 24.36 15.02
C CYS A 12 -5.04 23.65 13.66
N VAL A 13 -5.85 22.60 13.47
CA VAL A 13 -5.98 21.92 12.17
C VAL A 13 -6.79 22.74 11.18
N ALA A 14 -7.65 23.68 11.62
CA ALA A 14 -8.58 24.39 10.76
C ALA A 14 -8.00 25.64 10.06
N GLU A 15 -6.97 26.30 10.61
CA GLU A 15 -6.57 27.65 10.18
C GLU A 15 -5.41 27.74 9.18
N SER A 16 -4.71 26.65 8.84
CA SER A 16 -3.61 26.73 7.89
C SER A 16 -3.57 25.59 6.89
N ALA A 17 -3.61 25.98 5.61
CA ALA A 17 -3.33 25.19 4.42
C ALA A 17 -4.45 24.27 3.94
N ASP A 18 -4.58 24.22 2.60
CA ASP A 18 -5.44 23.33 1.85
C ASP A 18 -5.51 21.96 2.52
N LEU A 19 -6.66 21.66 3.12
CA LEU A 19 -6.84 20.41 3.89
C LEU A 19 -6.72 19.17 3.00
N SER A 20 -6.68 19.36 1.69
CA SER A 20 -6.44 18.33 0.69
C SER A 20 -5.33 18.74 -0.27
N VAL A 21 -4.42 17.82 -0.53
CA VAL A 21 -3.28 17.98 -1.43
C VAL A 21 -3.36 16.96 -2.56
N ASP A 22 -2.70 17.24 -3.69
CA ASP A 22 -2.57 16.24 -4.75
C ASP A 22 -1.77 15.04 -4.24
N ILE A 23 -2.15 13.84 -4.69
CA ILE A 23 -1.39 12.64 -4.38
C ILE A 23 0.05 12.75 -4.90
N VAL A 24 1.02 12.43 -4.03
CA VAL A 24 2.45 12.46 -4.38
C VAL A 24 2.96 11.05 -4.63
N GLU A 25 2.78 10.16 -3.66
CA GLU A 25 3.20 8.76 -3.74
C GLU A 25 2.19 7.90 -4.48
N CYS A 26 2.62 6.74 -4.97
CA CYS A 26 1.71 5.76 -5.58
C CYS A 26 0.91 6.28 -6.78
N LYS A 27 1.27 7.40 -7.40
CA LYS A 27 0.56 7.90 -8.57
C LYS A 27 1.03 7.23 -9.85
N ASN A 28 0.11 7.05 -10.80
CA ASN A 28 0.45 6.67 -12.17
C ASN A 28 1.27 7.77 -12.86
N ALA A 29 1.97 7.39 -13.93
CA ALA A 29 2.54 8.36 -14.86
C ALA A 29 1.43 9.00 -15.71
N GLY A 30 1.49 10.31 -15.92
CA GLY A 30 0.54 11.02 -16.79
C GLY A 30 0.26 12.46 -16.35
N PRO A 31 -0.61 13.18 -17.08
CA PRO A 31 -1.02 14.54 -16.72
C PRO A 31 -2.10 14.57 -15.63
N VAL A 32 -2.88 13.49 -15.48
CA VAL A 32 -3.87 13.31 -14.43
C VAL A 32 -3.35 12.24 -13.49
N PHE A 33 -3.04 12.63 -12.25
CA PHE A 33 -2.46 11.72 -11.27
C PHE A 33 -3.57 10.96 -10.53
N LYS A 34 -3.51 9.64 -10.58
CA LYS A 34 -4.40 8.69 -9.92
C LYS A 34 -3.57 7.66 -9.16
N PRO A 35 -4.08 7.13 -8.03
CA PRO A 35 -3.38 6.08 -7.30
C PRO A 35 -3.30 4.78 -8.12
N GLU A 36 -2.11 4.21 -8.18
CA GLU A 36 -1.79 2.90 -8.73
C GLU A 36 -0.99 2.10 -7.69
N PRO A 37 -1.56 1.03 -7.11
CA PRO A 37 -2.90 0.49 -7.35
C PRO A 37 -4.00 1.43 -6.79
N PRO A 38 -5.28 1.23 -7.13
CA PRO A 38 -6.36 2.04 -6.58
C PRO A 38 -6.42 1.93 -5.04
N PRO A 39 -6.97 2.94 -4.34
CA PRO A 39 -7.06 2.94 -2.88
C PRO A 39 -7.78 1.72 -2.30
N SER A 40 -8.71 1.13 -3.06
CA SER A 40 -9.45 -0.07 -2.66
C SER A 40 -8.63 -1.36 -2.67
N ALA A 41 -7.42 -1.34 -3.24
CA ALA A 41 -6.55 -2.51 -3.39
C ALA A 41 -5.91 -2.97 -2.07
N CYS A 42 -5.91 -2.11 -1.05
CA CYS A 42 -5.55 -2.45 0.32
C CYS A 42 -6.65 -1.99 1.29
N LYS A 43 -6.52 -2.32 2.56
CA LYS A 43 -7.49 -1.97 3.60
C LYS A 43 -6.85 -1.14 4.70
N ASN A 44 -7.64 -0.22 5.23
CA ASN A 44 -7.34 0.40 6.51
C ASN A 44 -7.41 -0.65 7.63
N LYS A 45 -6.57 -0.49 8.65
CA LYS A 45 -6.58 -1.31 9.87
C LYS A 45 -7.56 -0.79 10.91
N ASP A 46 -7.78 0.53 10.94
CA ASP A 46 -8.75 1.19 11.83
C ASP A 46 -9.58 2.19 11.01
N GLU A 47 -10.71 1.71 10.49
CA GLU A 47 -11.55 2.52 9.60
C GLU A 47 -12.05 3.81 10.28
N ALA A 48 -12.40 3.76 11.56
CA ALA A 48 -12.93 4.91 12.29
C ALA A 48 -11.87 6.02 12.43
N LEU A 49 -10.64 5.64 12.80
CA LEU A 49 -9.51 6.57 12.86
C LEU A 49 -9.19 7.14 11.46
N CYS A 50 -9.15 6.29 10.44
CA CYS A 50 -8.80 6.70 9.09
C CYS A 50 -9.82 7.67 8.51
N VAL A 51 -11.11 7.44 8.74
CA VAL A 51 -12.19 8.37 8.38
C VAL A 51 -12.05 9.70 9.09
N ALA A 52 -11.73 9.69 10.39
CA ALA A 52 -11.64 10.90 11.20
C ALA A 52 -10.43 11.79 10.86
N VAL A 53 -9.30 11.18 10.47
CA VAL A 53 -8.00 11.89 10.35
C VAL A 53 -7.54 12.05 8.90
N PHE A 54 -7.82 11.08 8.03
CA PHE A 54 -7.17 10.96 6.73
C PHE A 54 -8.11 10.96 5.53
N ASN A 55 -9.42 10.86 5.73
CA ASN A 55 -10.34 10.86 4.59
C ASN A 55 -10.30 12.18 3.80
N PRO A 56 -10.55 12.11 2.48
CA PRO A 56 -10.70 13.29 1.66
C PRO A 56 -11.84 14.15 2.19
N LEU A 57 -11.66 15.47 2.16
CA LEU A 57 -12.61 16.43 2.71
C LEU A 57 -13.48 17.06 1.62
N GLY A 58 -14.63 17.60 2.02
CA GLY A 58 -15.50 18.37 1.13
C GLY A 58 -15.90 17.60 -0.13
N SER A 59 -15.71 18.22 -1.30
CA SER A 59 -16.05 17.63 -2.59
C SER A 59 -14.97 16.69 -3.15
N ASP A 60 -13.84 16.51 -2.46
CA ASP A 60 -12.73 15.72 -2.99
C ASP A 60 -13.08 14.25 -3.16
N ALA A 61 -13.93 13.68 -2.30
CA ALA A 61 -14.42 12.32 -2.49
C ALA A 61 -15.13 12.14 -3.85
N ALA A 62 -15.95 13.12 -4.25
CA ALA A 62 -16.63 13.12 -5.54
C ALA A 62 -15.65 13.39 -6.70
N ASN A 63 -14.72 14.32 -6.53
CA ASN A 63 -13.69 14.62 -7.53
C ASN A 63 -12.77 13.41 -7.77
N ASN A 64 -12.40 12.70 -6.70
CA ASN A 64 -11.55 11.51 -6.76
C ASN A 64 -12.18 10.38 -7.59
N ALA A 65 -13.51 10.26 -7.56
CA ALA A 65 -14.27 9.33 -8.38
C ALA A 65 -14.32 9.72 -9.87
N ASN A 66 -14.07 10.99 -10.22
CA ASN A 66 -14.04 11.44 -11.60
C ASN A 66 -12.69 11.10 -12.26
N PRO A 67 -12.64 10.27 -13.32
CA PRO A 67 -11.38 9.87 -13.95
C PRO A 67 -10.59 11.03 -14.60
N ALA A 68 -11.26 12.15 -14.90
CA ALA A 68 -10.61 13.33 -15.50
C ALA A 68 -9.90 14.24 -14.48
N MET A 69 -10.08 13.99 -13.17
CA MET A 69 -9.53 14.83 -12.11
C MET A 69 -8.35 14.17 -11.41
N THR A 70 -7.30 14.95 -11.14
CA THR A 70 -6.21 14.51 -10.27
C THR A 70 -6.73 14.15 -8.89
N TYR A 71 -6.26 13.02 -8.35
CA TYR A 71 -6.67 12.51 -7.05
C TYR A 71 -6.08 13.36 -5.93
N LYS A 72 -6.91 13.73 -4.96
CA LYS A 72 -6.53 14.46 -3.77
C LYS A 72 -6.68 13.60 -2.52
N VAL A 73 -5.73 13.73 -1.62
CA VAL A 73 -5.74 13.12 -0.28
C VAL A 73 -5.79 14.21 0.77
N ASN A 74 -6.22 13.87 1.98
CA ASN A 74 -6.09 14.79 3.11
C ASN A 74 -4.62 15.19 3.30
N ALA A 75 -4.33 16.44 3.60
CA ALA A 75 -2.97 16.94 3.85
C ALA A 75 -2.23 16.14 4.93
N ASN A 76 -2.95 15.54 5.89
CA ASN A 76 -2.40 14.64 6.90
C ASN A 76 -1.71 13.40 6.29
N CYS A 77 -2.15 12.93 5.12
CA CYS A 77 -1.52 11.79 4.42
C CYS A 77 -0.10 12.09 3.97
N GLU A 78 0.19 13.35 3.62
CA GLU A 78 1.52 13.80 3.18
C GLU A 78 2.30 14.54 4.29
N ASN A 79 1.70 14.70 5.47
CA ASN A 79 2.37 15.28 6.61
C ASN A 79 3.50 14.37 7.09
N ALA A 80 4.74 14.89 7.13
CA ALA A 80 5.93 14.12 7.49
C ALA A 80 5.83 13.41 8.87
N THR A 81 5.08 13.98 9.82
CA THR A 81 4.89 13.41 11.16
C THR A 81 3.86 12.28 11.17
N LEU A 82 2.88 12.33 10.26
CA LEU A 82 1.75 11.39 10.23
C LEU A 82 1.90 10.31 9.15
N LYS A 83 2.73 10.52 8.11
CA LYS A 83 2.84 9.64 6.95
C LYS A 83 3.17 8.18 7.31
N ALA A 84 4.01 7.96 8.33
CA ALA A 84 4.28 6.61 8.82
C ALA A 84 3.01 5.93 9.41
N ASN A 85 2.21 6.67 10.17
CA ASN A 85 0.93 6.18 10.70
C ASN A 85 -0.12 6.00 9.59
N ALA A 86 -0.16 6.92 8.63
CA ALA A 86 -1.01 6.82 7.44
C ALA A 86 -0.73 5.53 6.68
N LEU A 87 0.55 5.21 6.42
CA LEU A 87 0.93 3.96 5.77
C LEU A 87 0.61 2.73 6.63
N ALA A 88 0.91 2.79 7.93
CA ALA A 88 0.79 1.63 8.81
C ALA A 88 -0.68 1.27 9.15
N LEU A 89 -1.56 2.27 9.22
CA LEU A 89 -2.94 2.13 9.70
C LEU A 89 -3.98 2.44 8.63
N CYS A 90 -3.71 3.41 7.75
CA CYS A 90 -4.70 3.97 6.82
C CYS A 90 -4.25 3.97 5.34
N PRO A 91 -3.61 2.90 4.83
CA PRO A 91 -3.04 2.94 3.49
C PRO A 91 -4.13 3.07 2.40
N SER A 92 -5.37 2.66 2.68
CA SER A 92 -6.47 2.85 1.74
C SER A 92 -6.93 4.32 1.73
N SER A 93 -7.25 4.92 2.88
CA SER A 93 -7.69 6.32 2.96
C SER A 93 -6.65 7.31 2.41
N CYS A 94 -5.36 7.01 2.59
CA CYS A 94 -4.27 7.83 2.06
C CYS A 94 -3.76 7.41 0.69
N ALA A 95 -4.39 6.43 0.03
CA ALA A 95 -3.98 5.93 -1.28
C ALA A 95 -2.52 5.46 -1.36
N LEU A 96 -1.99 4.91 -0.26
CA LEU A 96 -0.62 4.42 -0.10
C LEU A 96 -0.49 2.91 -0.32
N CYS A 97 -1.47 2.27 -0.95
CA CYS A 97 -1.45 0.82 -1.17
C CYS A 97 -0.19 0.34 -1.93
N CYS A 98 0.40 1.15 -2.82
CA CYS A 98 1.63 0.77 -3.54
C CYS A 98 2.83 0.55 -2.62
N MET A 99 2.81 1.12 -1.42
CA MET A 99 3.86 0.99 -0.41
C MET A 99 3.64 -0.22 0.51
N ALA A 100 2.48 -0.88 0.42
CA ALA A 100 2.20 -2.06 1.21
C ALA A 100 3.00 -3.28 0.69
N PRO A 101 3.36 -4.25 1.57
CA PRO A 101 4.13 -5.43 1.16
C PRO A 101 3.51 -6.22 0.02
N GLU A 102 2.19 -6.20 -0.11
CA GLU A 102 1.38 -6.78 -1.19
C GLU A 102 1.78 -6.26 -2.57
N PHE A 103 2.33 -5.04 -2.66
CA PHE A 103 2.69 -4.34 -3.90
C PHE A 103 4.21 -4.07 -4.02
N SER A 104 5.02 -4.58 -3.08
CA SER A 104 6.46 -4.36 -2.95
C SER A 104 7.36 -5.08 -3.96
N CYS A 105 6.82 -5.51 -5.11
CA CYS A 105 7.53 -6.25 -6.13
C CYS A 105 7.24 -5.72 -7.52
N ASN A 106 7.87 -6.33 -8.52
CA ASN A 106 7.60 -6.06 -9.92
C ASN A 106 6.82 -7.21 -10.53
N ASN A 107 6.04 -6.89 -11.56
CA ASN A 107 5.52 -7.91 -12.47
C ASN A 107 6.67 -8.49 -13.31
N ALA A 108 6.46 -9.69 -13.85
CA ALA A 108 7.40 -10.31 -14.77
C ALA A 108 7.60 -9.44 -16.01
N VAL A 109 8.84 -9.40 -16.51
CA VAL A 109 9.20 -8.61 -17.69
C VAL A 109 8.44 -9.15 -18.90
N GLY A 110 7.75 -8.26 -19.63
CA GLY A 110 6.97 -8.61 -20.82
C GLY A 110 5.59 -9.22 -20.53
N ALA A 111 5.21 -9.42 -19.26
CA ALA A 111 3.87 -9.87 -18.93
C ALA A 111 2.81 -8.79 -19.18
N ASN A 112 1.69 -9.17 -19.80
CA ASN A 112 0.53 -8.28 -19.93
C ASN A 112 -0.36 -8.36 -18.67
N CYS A 113 -0.18 -7.42 -17.75
CA CYS A 113 -0.94 -7.37 -16.50
C CYS A 113 -2.20 -6.49 -16.55
N ALA A 114 -2.50 -5.87 -17.70
CA ALA A 114 -3.69 -5.03 -17.86
C ALA A 114 -5.02 -5.76 -17.56
N PRO A 115 -5.21 -7.06 -17.88
CA PRO A 115 -6.45 -7.76 -17.50
C PRO A 115 -6.69 -7.78 -15.99
N PHE A 116 -5.63 -7.90 -15.19
CA PHE A 116 -5.73 -7.94 -13.73
C PHE A 116 -6.01 -6.57 -13.11
N THR A 117 -5.57 -5.49 -13.75
CA THR A 117 -5.88 -4.13 -13.29
C THR A 117 -7.31 -3.70 -13.65
N VAL A 118 -7.83 -4.16 -14.80
CA VAL A 118 -9.21 -3.92 -15.23
C VAL A 118 -10.20 -4.79 -14.45
N SER A 119 -9.85 -6.05 -14.21
CA SER A 119 -10.69 -7.03 -13.51
C SER A 119 -9.92 -7.68 -12.37
N PRO A 120 -9.85 -7.04 -11.19
CA PRO A 120 -9.13 -7.57 -10.02
C PRO A 120 -9.60 -8.96 -9.57
N ASP A 121 -10.84 -9.35 -9.89
CA ASP A 121 -11.36 -10.71 -9.62
C ASP A 121 -10.51 -11.80 -10.27
N LEU A 122 -9.83 -11.50 -11.39
CA LEU A 122 -8.92 -12.43 -12.06
C LEU A 122 -7.70 -12.79 -11.20
N CYS A 123 -7.34 -11.95 -10.22
CA CYS A 123 -6.24 -12.25 -9.29
C CYS A 123 -6.58 -13.38 -8.31
N THR A 124 -7.87 -13.67 -8.10
CA THR A 124 -8.34 -14.71 -7.17
C THR A 124 -9.10 -15.84 -7.87
N ASN A 125 -9.45 -15.67 -9.14
CA ASN A 125 -10.10 -16.70 -9.94
C ASN A 125 -9.22 -17.96 -10.07
N SER A 126 -9.81 -19.14 -9.88
CA SER A 126 -9.08 -20.42 -9.87
C SER A 126 -8.33 -20.73 -11.17
N GLN A 127 -8.76 -20.19 -12.31
CA GLN A 127 -8.13 -20.43 -13.62
C GLN A 127 -6.94 -19.50 -13.87
N THR A 128 -6.93 -18.29 -13.29
CA THR A 128 -5.94 -17.25 -13.59
C THR A 128 -5.04 -16.89 -12.42
N ALA A 129 -5.40 -17.22 -11.18
CA ALA A 129 -4.65 -16.85 -9.98
C ALA A 129 -3.19 -17.34 -9.99
N ALA A 130 -2.92 -18.55 -10.53
CA ALA A 130 -1.55 -19.05 -10.64
C ALA A 130 -0.71 -18.21 -11.62
N ALA A 131 -1.28 -17.85 -12.77
CA ALA A 131 -0.62 -16.96 -13.74
C ALA A 131 -0.46 -15.55 -13.19
N ALA A 132 -1.43 -15.06 -12.42
CA ALA A 132 -1.39 -13.77 -11.73
C ALA A 132 -0.26 -13.71 -10.70
N LEU A 133 -0.13 -14.74 -9.86
CA LEU A 133 0.94 -14.86 -8.88
C LEU A 133 2.31 -14.93 -9.56
N ALA A 134 2.46 -15.75 -10.59
CA ALA A 134 3.74 -15.95 -11.26
C ALA A 134 4.18 -14.72 -12.09
N ASN A 135 3.26 -14.02 -12.75
CA ASN A 135 3.60 -13.01 -13.75
C ASN A 135 3.18 -11.58 -13.38
N CYS A 136 2.09 -11.44 -12.64
CA CYS A 136 1.50 -10.13 -12.32
C CYS A 136 1.29 -9.89 -10.81
N PRO A 137 2.23 -10.29 -9.92
CA PRO A 137 2.02 -10.20 -8.48
C PRO A 137 1.84 -8.76 -7.99
N LYS A 138 2.51 -7.78 -8.60
CA LYS A 138 2.34 -6.37 -8.23
C LYS A 138 0.95 -5.88 -8.59
N ALA A 139 0.50 -6.15 -9.83
CA ALA A 139 -0.83 -5.74 -10.26
C ALA A 139 -1.95 -6.34 -9.39
N CYS A 140 -1.72 -7.55 -8.88
CA CYS A 140 -2.68 -8.28 -8.06
C CYS A 140 -2.51 -8.14 -6.54
N GLY A 141 -1.52 -7.39 -6.04
CA GLY A 141 -1.28 -7.30 -4.60
C GLY A 141 -0.82 -8.62 -3.96
N LEU A 142 -0.05 -9.44 -4.69
CA LEU A 142 0.40 -10.77 -4.27
C LEU A 142 1.89 -10.82 -3.93
N CYS A 143 2.59 -9.69 -3.88
CA CYS A 143 4.04 -9.67 -3.69
C CYS A 143 4.51 -10.31 -2.36
N ASN A 144 3.65 -10.36 -1.35
CA ASN A 144 3.89 -11.01 -0.06
C ASN A 144 3.54 -12.52 -0.06
N ARG A 145 3.15 -13.09 -1.20
CA ARG A 145 2.82 -14.50 -1.35
C ARG A 145 4.04 -15.30 -1.83
N PRO A 146 4.26 -16.52 -1.27
CA PRO A 146 5.19 -17.49 -1.86
C PRO A 146 4.91 -17.72 -3.35
N GLY A 147 5.94 -17.76 -4.17
CA GLY A 147 5.83 -17.96 -5.63
C GLY A 147 5.63 -16.68 -6.43
N ALA A 148 5.36 -15.54 -5.78
CA ALA A 148 5.14 -14.26 -6.46
C ALA A 148 6.32 -13.86 -7.33
N GLY A 149 6.17 -13.81 -8.65
CA GLY A 149 7.29 -13.49 -9.55
C GLY A 149 8.47 -14.46 -9.44
N GLY A 150 8.23 -15.70 -9.01
CA GLY A 150 9.30 -16.69 -8.78
C GLY A 150 10.14 -16.42 -7.53
N ARG A 151 9.59 -15.71 -6.52
CA ARG A 151 10.30 -15.39 -5.27
C ARG A 151 9.62 -15.96 -4.03
N CYS A 152 10.38 -16.09 -2.95
CA CYS A 152 9.89 -16.41 -1.63
C CYS A 152 10.08 -15.19 -0.72
N PRO A 153 9.03 -14.42 -0.41
CA PRO A 153 9.16 -13.21 0.40
C PRO A 153 9.52 -13.55 1.86
N ASN A 154 10.10 -12.58 2.57
CA ASN A 154 10.23 -12.67 4.01
C ASN A 154 8.85 -12.63 4.70
N ALA A 155 8.62 -13.51 5.66
CA ALA A 155 7.42 -13.51 6.50
C ALA A 155 7.48 -12.44 7.61
N VAL A 156 8.68 -11.95 7.95
CA VAL A 156 8.92 -10.94 8.98
C VAL A 156 9.79 -9.78 8.46
N THR A 157 9.62 -8.59 9.02
CA THR A 157 10.29 -7.37 8.54
C THR A 157 11.71 -7.17 9.11
N ASN A 158 12.06 -7.87 10.18
CA ASN A 158 13.34 -7.72 10.89
C ASN A 158 14.45 -8.65 10.39
N CYS A 159 14.27 -9.34 9.25
CA CYS A 159 15.27 -10.26 8.70
C CYS A 159 16.65 -9.64 8.49
N ALA A 160 16.72 -8.39 8.04
CA ALA A 160 17.99 -7.68 7.88
C ALA A 160 18.73 -7.47 9.22
N THR A 161 17.97 -7.18 10.28
CA THR A 161 18.50 -7.02 11.65
C THR A 161 18.89 -8.37 12.26
N LEU A 162 18.16 -9.44 11.95
CA LEU A 162 18.42 -10.78 12.46
C LEU A 162 19.57 -11.50 11.75
N LEU A 163 19.85 -11.15 10.49
CA LEU A 163 20.90 -11.78 9.69
C LEU A 163 22.28 -11.86 10.40
N PRO A 164 22.83 -10.77 10.97
CA PRO A 164 24.10 -10.84 11.70
C PRO A 164 24.05 -11.66 13.00
N LEU A 165 22.86 -11.93 13.55
CA LEU A 165 22.68 -12.65 14.83
C LEU A 165 22.42 -14.14 14.64
N LEU A 166 21.61 -14.52 13.65
CA LEU A 166 21.11 -15.89 13.47
C LEU A 166 21.71 -16.59 12.24
N THR A 167 22.15 -15.86 11.21
CA THR A 167 22.60 -16.39 9.91
C THR A 167 21.57 -17.26 9.15
N CYS A 168 21.77 -17.50 7.86
CA CYS A 168 20.82 -18.25 7.02
C CYS A 168 20.83 -19.78 7.20
N THR A 169 21.69 -20.31 8.07
CA THR A 169 21.66 -21.73 8.46
C THR A 169 20.70 -21.99 9.63
N ASN A 170 20.27 -20.94 10.34
CA ASN A 170 19.30 -21.07 11.42
C ASN A 170 17.90 -21.36 10.89
N ALA A 171 17.22 -22.35 11.48
CA ALA A 171 15.88 -22.78 11.06
C ALA A 171 14.84 -21.64 11.06
N TYR A 172 14.92 -20.70 12.02
CA TYR A 172 14.05 -19.54 12.05
C TYR A 172 14.25 -18.64 10.83
N MET A 173 15.51 -18.36 10.47
CA MET A 173 15.85 -17.57 9.29
C MET A 173 15.42 -18.29 8.01
N GLN A 174 15.57 -19.61 7.96
CA GLN A 174 15.17 -20.40 6.79
C GLN A 174 13.66 -20.38 6.55
N GLN A 175 12.85 -20.36 7.63
CA GLN A 175 11.39 -20.35 7.54
C GLN A 175 10.81 -18.95 7.31
N ASN A 176 11.40 -17.92 7.93
CA ASN A 176 10.79 -16.58 7.97
C ASN A 176 11.50 -15.55 7.11
N CYS A 177 12.73 -15.82 6.69
CA CYS A 177 13.58 -14.85 5.99
C CYS A 177 14.05 -15.39 4.64
N MET A 178 13.13 -16.05 3.90
CA MET A 178 13.44 -16.73 2.65
C MET A 178 14.03 -15.79 1.60
N GLU A 179 13.52 -14.54 1.49
CA GLU A 179 14.03 -13.57 0.53
C GLU A 179 15.44 -13.12 0.92
N THR A 180 15.61 -12.73 2.19
CA THR A 180 16.92 -12.33 2.72
C THR A 180 17.96 -13.44 2.61
N CYS A 181 17.54 -14.70 2.76
CA CYS A 181 18.40 -15.87 2.65
C CYS A 181 18.43 -16.52 1.26
N ARG A 182 17.77 -15.91 0.26
CA ARG A 182 17.68 -16.42 -1.13
C ARG A 182 17.21 -17.88 -1.23
N ILE A 183 16.30 -18.27 -0.35
CA ILE A 183 15.68 -19.59 -0.32
C ILE A 183 14.54 -19.61 -1.32
N THR A 184 14.49 -20.65 -2.15
CA THR A 184 13.51 -20.81 -3.23
C THR A 184 12.63 -22.04 -3.06
N THR A 185 12.63 -22.67 -1.88
CA THR A 185 11.87 -23.90 -1.61
C THR A 185 10.35 -23.70 -1.57
N CYS A 186 9.87 -22.46 -1.60
CA CYS A 186 8.44 -22.15 -1.65
C CYS A 186 7.87 -22.08 -3.08
N LEU A 187 8.73 -22.24 -4.10
CA LEU A 187 8.38 -22.24 -5.52
C LEU A 187 7.87 -23.61 -5.97
#